data_AF-A0A9W5V130-F1
#
_entry.id   AF-A0A9W5V130-F1
#
_cell.length_a   1.000
_cell.length_b   1.000
_cell.length_c   1.000
_cell.angle_alpha   90.00
_cell.angle_beta   90.00
_cell.angle_gamma   90.00
#
_symmetry.space_group_name_H-M   'P 1'
#
loop_
_entity.id
_entity.type
_entity.pdbx_description
1 polymer ?
#
loop_
_entity_poly.entity_id
_entity_poly.type
_entity_poly.pdbx_seq_one_letter_code
_entity_poly.pdbx_strand_id
1 'polypeptide(L)'
;MREKIELELERIEKENDVKILFAVESGSRAWGFPSKDSDYDVRFVYIHPVEWYLSIHDKRDVIEYPISDDLDISGWDIKKALQLFAKSNPALLEWIRSPIFYSKNSNFPELLQQMSEKNFDPKATIYHYLHMASKNYREFLQGENVKLKKYFYVLRPILACKWLEEKATLPPVEFDRLITELPLERSVLDEIEKLLIKKKAGTELDVGLKIKVLNQFLEEQIHYYGQYVKGIEKGSGIDIEILNTLFRDMLFEAYEKEHK
;
A
#
# COMPACT_ATOMS: atom_id res chain seq x y z
N MET A 1 -21.84 -4.22 -1.51
CA MET A 1 -20.50 -4.54 -0.98
C MET A 1 -19.97 -3.47 -0.04
N ARG A 2 -19.93 -2.18 -0.42
CA ARG A 2 -19.49 -1.11 0.49
C ARG A 2 -20.18 -1.14 1.86
N GLU A 3 -21.51 -1.24 1.89
CA GLU A 3 -22.29 -1.38 3.13
C GLU A 3 -21.89 -2.62 3.95
N LYS A 4 -21.59 -3.75 3.29
CA LYS A 4 -21.09 -4.97 3.96
C LYS A 4 -19.74 -4.70 4.61
N ILE A 5 -18.83 -4.02 3.90
CA ILE A 5 -17.52 -3.65 4.43
C ILE A 5 -17.67 -2.72 5.64
N GLU A 6 -18.53 -1.71 5.55
CA GLU A 6 -18.81 -0.78 6.64
C GLU A 6 -19.35 -1.51 7.89
N LEU A 7 -20.31 -2.43 7.72
CA LEU A 7 -20.83 -3.27 8.80
C LEU A 7 -19.76 -4.19 9.41
N GLU A 8 -18.89 -4.78 8.59
CA GLU A 8 -17.77 -5.58 9.09
C GLU A 8 -16.77 -4.74 9.88
N LEU A 9 -16.47 -3.51 9.43
CA LEU A 9 -15.60 -2.59 10.17
C LEU A 9 -16.19 -2.22 11.55
N GLU A 10 -17.50 -1.95 11.63
CA GLU A 10 -18.19 -1.73 12.91
C GLU A 10 -18.14 -2.96 13.83
N ARG A 11 -18.28 -4.16 13.26
CA ARG A 11 -18.14 -5.42 14.02
C ARG A 11 -16.73 -5.56 14.57
N ILE A 12 -15.71 -5.26 13.76
CA ILE A 12 -14.30 -5.31 14.16
C ILE A 12 -14.01 -4.35 15.31
N GLU A 13 -14.50 -3.11 15.25
CA GLU A 13 -14.36 -2.13 16.34
C GLU A 13 -14.91 -2.68 17.67
N LYS A 14 -16.14 -3.21 17.64
CA LYS A 14 -16.81 -3.75 18.83
C LYS A 14 -16.13 -5.00 19.39
N GLU A 15 -15.70 -5.92 18.52
CA GLU A 15 -15.08 -7.18 18.93
C GLU A 15 -13.69 -7.00 19.53
N ASN A 16 -12.92 -6.05 19.01
CA ASN A 16 -11.53 -5.84 19.44
C ASN A 16 -11.37 -4.70 20.46
N ASP A 17 -12.47 -4.00 20.79
CA ASP A 17 -12.46 -2.80 21.64
C ASP A 17 -11.45 -1.75 21.13
N VAL A 18 -11.64 -1.36 19.87
CA VAL A 18 -10.79 -0.39 19.15
C VAL A 18 -11.63 0.64 18.42
N LYS A 19 -11.02 1.78 18.11
CA LYS A 19 -11.58 2.78 17.19
C LYS A 19 -10.80 2.76 15.88
N ILE A 20 -11.48 2.58 14.76
CA ILE A 20 -10.91 2.66 13.42
C ILE A 20 -10.80 4.14 13.04
N LEU A 21 -9.56 4.60 12.80
CA LEU A 21 -9.26 5.98 12.41
C LEU A 21 -9.60 6.24 10.95
N PHE A 22 -9.28 5.27 10.09
CA PHE A 22 -9.69 5.22 8.69
C PHE A 22 -9.61 3.78 8.16
N ALA A 23 -10.41 3.48 7.12
CA ALA A 23 -10.36 2.25 6.36
C ALA A 23 -10.44 2.56 4.86
N VAL A 24 -9.61 1.91 4.06
CA VAL A 24 -9.44 2.17 2.63
C VAL A 24 -9.41 0.88 1.84
N GLU A 25 -9.69 1.01 0.55
CA GLU A 25 -9.35 -0.04 -0.41
C GLU A 25 -7.84 -0.04 -0.67
N SER A 26 -7.29 -1.21 -0.91
CA SER A 26 -5.93 -1.37 -1.42
C SER A 26 -5.92 -2.32 -2.63
N GLY A 27 -4.74 -2.69 -3.12
CA GLY A 27 -4.63 -3.63 -4.23
C GLY A 27 -5.29 -3.16 -5.53
N SER A 28 -5.80 -4.12 -6.32
CA SER A 28 -6.18 -3.88 -7.72
C SER A 28 -7.35 -2.91 -7.91
N ARG A 29 -8.25 -2.83 -6.92
CA ARG A 29 -9.36 -1.87 -6.90
C ARG A 29 -8.85 -0.45 -6.68
N ALA A 30 -7.99 -0.26 -5.68
CA ALA A 30 -7.37 1.05 -5.43
C ALA A 30 -6.48 1.49 -6.59
N TRP A 31 -5.81 0.54 -7.26
CA TRP A 31 -4.97 0.84 -8.43
C TRP A 31 -5.76 1.20 -9.70
N GLY A 32 -7.09 1.02 -9.72
CA GLY A 32 -7.96 1.47 -10.82
C GLY A 32 -8.21 0.45 -11.94
N PHE A 33 -7.90 -0.83 -11.74
CA PHE A 33 -8.16 -1.89 -12.73
C PHE A 33 -8.82 -3.15 -12.15
N PRO A 34 -9.89 -3.03 -11.35
CA PRO A 34 -10.58 -4.22 -10.85
C PRO A 34 -11.19 -5.04 -11.99
N SER A 35 -11.05 -6.36 -11.90
CA SER A 35 -11.93 -7.31 -12.59
C SER A 35 -13.18 -7.56 -11.77
N LYS A 36 -14.18 -8.24 -12.35
CA LYS A 36 -15.38 -8.68 -11.64
C LYS A 36 -15.03 -9.55 -10.42
N ASP A 37 -14.06 -10.44 -10.58
CA ASP A 37 -13.58 -11.38 -9.55
C ASP A 37 -12.39 -10.82 -8.75
N SER A 38 -12.27 -9.49 -8.64
CA SER A 38 -11.22 -8.91 -7.80
C SER A 38 -11.67 -8.86 -6.35
N ASP A 39 -10.82 -9.40 -5.49
CA ASP A 39 -10.95 -9.30 -4.04
C ASP A 39 -11.10 -7.83 -3.60
N TYR A 40 -11.73 -7.63 -2.45
CA TYR A 40 -11.78 -6.38 -1.72
C TYR A 40 -10.68 -6.42 -0.65
N ASP A 41 -9.59 -5.70 -0.91
CA ASP A 41 -8.41 -5.63 -0.07
C ASP A 41 -8.56 -4.47 0.93
N VAL A 42 -9.42 -4.64 1.93
CA VAL A 42 -9.69 -3.60 2.93
C VAL A 42 -8.54 -3.50 3.90
N ARG A 43 -7.98 -2.30 4.01
CA ARG A 43 -6.89 -1.99 4.94
C ARG A 43 -7.28 -0.83 5.84
N PHE A 44 -7.00 -0.93 7.12
CA PHE A 44 -7.41 0.09 8.08
C PHE A 44 -6.34 0.37 9.13
N VAL A 45 -6.41 1.55 9.74
CA VAL A 45 -5.63 1.89 10.92
C VAL A 45 -6.58 2.11 12.08
N TYR A 46 -6.26 1.52 13.21
CA TYR A 46 -7.08 1.59 14.42
C TYR A 46 -6.25 2.03 15.63
N ILE A 47 -6.94 2.39 16.69
CA ILE A 47 -6.36 2.84 17.95
C ILE A 47 -7.05 2.15 19.12
N HIS A 48 -6.27 1.63 20.07
CA HIS A 48 -6.77 1.08 21.33
C HIS A 48 -7.04 2.17 22.40
N PRO A 49 -7.72 1.82 23.51
CA PRO A 49 -7.79 2.64 24.71
C PRO A 49 -6.41 2.87 25.37
N VAL A 50 -6.31 3.90 26.20
CA VAL A 50 -5.04 4.33 26.83
C VAL A 50 -4.39 3.21 27.65
N GLU A 51 -5.19 2.48 28.43
CA GLU A 51 -4.78 1.37 29.29
C GLU A 51 -4.14 0.23 28.48
N TRP A 52 -4.50 0.11 27.20
CA TRP A 52 -3.89 -0.89 26.34
C TRP A 52 -2.40 -0.61 26.12
N TYR A 53 -2.05 0.65 25.88
CA TYR A 53 -0.68 1.12 25.65
C TYR A 53 0.13 1.25 26.94
N LEU A 54 -0.53 1.53 28.07
CA LEU A 54 0.09 1.59 29.40
C LEU A 54 0.16 0.19 30.05
N SER A 55 0.48 -0.82 29.24
CA SER A 55 0.67 -2.20 29.69
C SER A 55 2.15 -2.57 29.74
N ILE A 56 2.52 -3.43 30.69
CA ILE A 56 3.89 -3.95 30.83
C ILE A 56 4.25 -4.99 29.75
N HIS A 57 3.25 -5.59 29.12
CA HIS A 57 3.45 -6.62 28.10
C HIS A 57 3.27 -6.01 26.71
N ASP A 58 4.11 -6.44 25.78
CA ASP A 58 3.86 -6.21 24.36
C ASP A 58 2.59 -6.95 23.94
N LYS A 59 1.76 -6.26 23.16
CA LYS A 59 0.49 -6.79 22.66
C LYS A 59 0.51 -6.80 21.14
N ARG A 60 -0.31 -7.66 20.54
CA ARG A 60 -0.42 -7.79 19.09
C ARG A 60 -0.92 -6.47 18.50
N ASP A 61 -0.19 -5.92 17.55
CA ASP A 61 -0.40 -4.61 16.92
C ASP A 61 -1.04 -4.70 15.52
N VAL A 62 -1.66 -5.86 15.23
CA VAL A 62 -2.29 -6.19 13.95
C VAL A 62 -3.59 -6.95 14.19
N ILE A 63 -4.64 -6.56 13.49
CA ILE A 63 -5.90 -7.31 13.39
C ILE A 63 -6.00 -7.87 11.97
N GLU A 64 -6.16 -9.18 11.85
CA GLU A 64 -6.28 -9.90 10.57
C GLU A 64 -7.39 -10.94 10.69
N TYR A 65 -8.24 -11.02 9.68
CA TYR A 65 -9.27 -12.05 9.57
C TYR A 65 -8.99 -12.97 8.38
N PRO A 66 -9.41 -14.25 8.42
CA PRO A 66 -9.39 -15.10 7.25
C PRO A 66 -10.21 -14.48 6.10
N ILE A 67 -9.74 -14.65 4.88
CA ILE A 67 -10.46 -14.17 3.69
C ILE A 67 -11.82 -14.89 3.61
N SER A 68 -12.89 -14.12 3.47
CA SER A 68 -14.27 -14.62 3.38
C SER A 68 -15.06 -13.80 2.36
N ASP A 69 -15.81 -14.44 1.46
CA ASP A 69 -16.59 -13.76 0.40
C ASP A 69 -15.79 -12.69 -0.38
N ASP A 70 -14.59 -13.06 -0.83
CA ASP A 70 -13.65 -12.19 -1.55
C ASP A 70 -13.18 -10.96 -0.77
N LEU A 71 -13.34 -10.96 0.56
CA LEU A 71 -13.01 -9.85 1.45
C LEU A 71 -11.77 -10.19 2.27
N ASP A 72 -10.66 -9.54 1.97
CA ASP A 72 -9.42 -9.58 2.75
C ASP A 72 -9.35 -8.32 3.61
N ILE A 73 -9.60 -8.46 4.92
CA ILE A 73 -9.56 -7.36 5.89
C ILE A 73 -8.37 -7.53 6.83
N SER A 74 -7.51 -6.52 6.86
CA SER A 74 -6.44 -6.42 7.85
C SER A 74 -6.16 -4.98 8.23
N GLY A 75 -5.71 -4.77 9.45
CA GLY A 75 -5.45 -3.44 9.98
C GLY A 75 -4.27 -3.39 10.92
N TRP A 76 -3.70 -2.20 11.05
CA TRP A 76 -2.57 -1.93 11.93
C TRP A 76 -2.97 -1.00 13.05
N ASP A 77 -2.47 -1.30 14.24
CA ASP A 77 -2.47 -0.36 15.34
C ASP A 77 -1.75 0.93 14.96
N ILE A 78 -2.22 2.07 15.44
CA ILE A 78 -1.66 3.40 15.13
C ILE A 78 -0.16 3.47 15.43
N LYS A 79 0.34 2.84 16.51
CA LYS A 79 1.78 2.85 16.83
C LYS A 79 2.56 2.12 15.73
N LYS A 80 2.06 0.97 15.27
CA LYS A 80 2.66 0.23 14.14
C LYS A 80 2.62 1.06 12.86
N ALA A 81 1.47 1.68 12.56
CA ALA A 81 1.31 2.54 11.40
C ALA A 81 2.35 3.70 11.44
N LEU A 82 2.46 4.42 12.54
CA LEU A 82 3.42 5.52 12.69
C LEU A 82 4.89 5.03 12.59
N GLN A 83 5.22 3.86 13.11
CA GLN A 83 6.56 3.26 12.94
C GLN A 83 6.87 2.92 11.48
N LEU A 84 5.88 2.44 10.72
CA LEU A 84 5.99 2.18 9.29
C LEU A 84 6.10 3.50 8.50
N PHE A 85 5.32 4.51 8.90
CA PHE A 85 5.37 5.86 8.34
C PHE A 85 6.76 6.48 8.51
N ALA A 86 7.36 6.39 9.70
CA ALA A 86 8.70 6.88 9.99
C ALA A 86 9.78 6.24 9.08
N LYS A 87 9.54 5.01 8.64
CA LYS A 87 10.41 4.27 7.70
C LYS A 87 10.06 4.51 6.23
N SER A 88 9.14 5.43 5.94
CA SER A 88 8.61 5.70 4.60
C SER A 88 8.12 4.44 3.90
N ASN A 89 7.44 3.57 4.65
CA ASN A 89 6.94 2.30 4.15
C ASN A 89 5.85 2.53 3.09
N PRO A 90 6.01 1.97 1.87
CA PRO A 90 5.07 2.16 0.78
C PRO A 90 3.63 1.76 1.05
N ALA A 91 3.40 0.69 1.81
CA ALA A 91 2.04 0.20 2.03
C ALA A 91 1.20 1.24 2.76
N LEU A 92 1.72 1.82 3.85
CA LEU A 92 1.00 2.88 4.57
C LEU A 92 0.88 4.16 3.72
N LEU A 93 1.94 4.53 2.99
CA LEU A 93 1.92 5.71 2.11
C LEU A 93 0.87 5.58 1.00
N GLU A 94 0.65 4.36 0.49
CA GLU A 94 -0.44 4.07 -0.45
C GLU A 94 -1.79 4.07 0.24
N TRP A 95 -1.93 3.51 1.45
CA TRP A 95 -3.21 3.49 2.18
C TRP A 95 -3.73 4.89 2.44
N ILE A 96 -2.89 5.79 2.98
CA ILE A 96 -3.33 7.17 3.28
C ILE A 96 -3.68 7.95 2.01
N ARG A 97 -3.21 7.53 0.83
CA ARG A 97 -3.48 8.14 -0.48
C ARG A 97 -4.47 7.33 -1.33
N SER A 98 -5.12 6.32 -0.76
CA SER A 98 -6.04 5.48 -1.51
C SER A 98 -7.19 6.33 -2.07
N PRO A 99 -7.61 6.12 -3.34
CA PRO A 99 -8.73 6.86 -3.91
C PRO A 99 -10.09 6.42 -3.35
N ILE A 100 -10.15 5.31 -2.60
CA ILE A 100 -11.41 4.73 -2.11
C ILE A 100 -11.32 4.57 -0.59
N PHE A 101 -12.05 5.43 0.13
CA PHE A 101 -12.25 5.33 1.57
C PHE A 101 -13.58 4.61 1.90
N TYR A 102 -13.47 3.55 2.69
CA TYR A 102 -14.60 2.86 3.31
C TYR A 102 -15.04 3.54 4.60
N SER A 103 -14.07 4.00 5.40
CA SER A 103 -14.32 4.76 6.61
C SER A 103 -13.26 5.84 6.77
N LYS A 104 -13.66 7.00 7.31
CA LYS A 104 -12.77 8.14 7.57
C LYS A 104 -13.25 8.89 8.81
N ASN A 105 -12.97 8.29 9.96
CA ASN A 105 -13.46 8.75 11.25
C ASN A 105 -12.54 9.79 11.92
N SER A 106 -11.41 10.13 11.28
CA SER A 106 -10.43 11.11 11.76
C SER A 106 -9.72 11.82 10.60
N ASN A 107 -8.98 12.88 10.92
CA ASN A 107 -8.07 13.59 10.00
C ASN A 107 -6.67 12.96 9.91
N PHE A 108 -6.46 11.81 10.56
CA PHE A 108 -5.17 11.11 10.61
C PHE A 108 -4.53 10.89 9.22
N PRO A 109 -5.24 10.38 8.19
CA PRO A 109 -4.63 10.18 6.88
C PRO A 109 -4.20 11.51 6.23
N GLU A 110 -4.92 12.61 6.41
CA GLU A 110 -4.51 13.93 5.90
C GLU A 110 -3.26 14.46 6.60
N LEU A 111 -3.17 14.32 7.93
CA LEU A 111 -1.99 14.73 8.68
C LEU A 111 -0.75 13.96 8.20
N LEU A 112 -0.86 12.66 8.00
CA LEU A 112 0.22 11.85 7.44
C LEU A 112 0.54 12.24 5.98
N GLN A 113 -0.46 12.54 5.15
CA GLN A 113 -0.22 13.00 3.78
C GLN A 113 0.60 14.28 3.77
N GLN A 114 0.19 15.30 4.53
CA GLN A 114 0.90 16.58 4.64
C GLN A 114 2.33 16.43 5.15
N MET A 115 2.56 15.54 6.14
CA MET A 115 3.91 15.24 6.62
C MET A 115 4.75 14.54 5.54
N SER A 116 4.15 13.60 4.81
CA SER A 116 4.85 12.80 3.79
C SER A 116 5.29 13.63 2.59
N GLU A 117 4.55 14.67 2.21
CA GLU A 117 4.90 15.55 1.07
C GLU A 117 6.24 16.27 1.25
N LYS A 118 6.65 16.52 2.51
CA LYS A 118 7.86 17.27 2.82
C LYS A 118 9.02 16.37 3.28
N ASN A 119 8.72 15.24 3.91
CA ASN A 119 9.70 14.56 4.77
C ASN A 119 9.89 13.06 4.46
N PHE A 120 9.30 12.52 3.40
CA PHE A 120 9.53 11.10 3.06
C PHE A 120 11.00 10.84 2.67
N ASP A 121 11.51 9.65 2.97
CA ASP A 121 12.87 9.22 2.61
C ASP A 121 12.82 8.47 1.27
N PRO A 122 13.22 9.10 0.14
CA PRO A 122 13.15 8.49 -1.17
C PRO A 122 13.99 7.22 -1.27
N LYS A 123 15.13 7.16 -0.58
CA LYS A 123 16.00 5.97 -0.57
C LYS A 123 15.30 4.80 0.10
N ALA A 124 14.68 5.03 1.26
CA ALA A 124 13.94 4.00 1.98
C ALA A 124 12.73 3.52 1.17
N THR A 125 11.97 4.44 0.57
CA THR A 125 10.81 4.10 -0.26
C THR A 125 11.18 3.27 -1.49
N ILE A 126 12.23 3.66 -2.23
CA ILE A 126 12.76 2.88 -3.37
C ILE A 126 13.20 1.49 -2.91
N TYR A 127 13.93 1.40 -1.79
CA TYR A 127 14.39 0.12 -1.27
C TYR A 127 13.22 -0.83 -0.97
N HIS A 128 12.16 -0.32 -0.34
CA HIS A 128 10.96 -1.11 -0.05
C HIS A 128 10.22 -1.58 -1.30
N TYR A 129 10.02 -0.70 -2.28
CA TYR A 129 9.41 -1.07 -3.56
C TYR A 129 10.26 -2.10 -4.32
N LEU A 130 11.57 -1.86 -4.42
CA LEU A 130 12.48 -2.77 -5.10
C LEU A 130 12.52 -4.15 -4.45
N HIS A 131 12.52 -4.21 -3.12
CA HIS A 131 12.45 -5.48 -2.39
C HIS A 131 11.16 -6.23 -2.71
N MET A 132 10.01 -5.54 -2.71
CA MET A 132 8.71 -6.11 -3.07
C MET A 132 8.69 -6.62 -4.52
N ALA A 133 9.19 -5.83 -5.47
CA ALA A 133 9.30 -6.20 -6.87
C ALA A 133 10.18 -7.45 -7.05
N SER A 134 11.40 -7.42 -6.47
CA SER A 134 12.39 -8.49 -6.60
C SER A 134 11.92 -9.80 -5.97
N LYS A 135 11.17 -9.73 -4.86
CA LYS A 135 10.55 -10.91 -4.24
C LYS A 135 9.50 -11.51 -5.17
N ASN A 136 8.52 -10.71 -5.60
CA ASN A 136 7.43 -11.18 -6.47
C ASN A 136 7.95 -11.68 -7.83
N TYR A 137 8.97 -11.03 -8.40
CA TYR A 137 9.57 -11.44 -9.66
C TYR A 137 10.18 -12.84 -9.57
N ARG A 138 10.99 -13.08 -8.53
CA ARG A 138 11.63 -14.38 -8.29
C ARG A 138 10.63 -15.48 -7.98
N GLU A 139 9.57 -15.16 -7.24
CA GLU A 139 8.57 -16.13 -6.81
C GLU A 139 7.61 -16.53 -7.94
N PHE A 140 7.20 -15.58 -8.80
CA PHE A 140 6.07 -15.80 -9.70
C PHE A 140 6.38 -15.70 -11.20
N LEU A 141 7.48 -15.08 -11.61
CA LEU A 141 7.70 -14.71 -13.02
C LEU A 141 8.94 -15.37 -13.68
N GLN A 142 9.54 -16.37 -13.03
CA GLN A 142 10.74 -17.08 -13.54
C GLN A 142 10.43 -18.20 -14.55
N GLY A 143 9.26 -18.84 -14.45
CA GLY A 143 8.90 -20.00 -15.28
C GLY A 143 8.54 -19.63 -16.73
N GLU A 144 8.42 -20.64 -17.60
CA GLU A 144 7.87 -20.44 -18.95
C GLU A 144 6.38 -20.08 -18.91
N ASN A 145 5.64 -20.74 -18.02
CA ASN A 145 4.25 -20.44 -17.69
C ASN A 145 4.22 -19.73 -16.33
N VAL A 146 3.56 -18.57 -16.29
CA VAL A 146 3.54 -17.69 -15.12
C VAL A 146 2.13 -17.20 -14.85
N LYS A 147 1.88 -16.79 -13.61
CA LYS A 147 0.60 -16.18 -13.25
C LYS A 147 0.55 -14.75 -13.78
N LEU A 148 -0.22 -14.51 -14.83
CA LEU A 148 -0.21 -13.22 -15.53
C LEU A 148 -0.62 -12.06 -14.60
N LYS A 149 -1.52 -12.29 -13.63
CA LYS A 149 -1.87 -11.26 -12.64
C LYS A 149 -0.68 -10.80 -11.78
N LYS A 150 0.35 -11.64 -11.62
CA LYS A 150 1.55 -11.32 -10.83
C LYS A 150 2.47 -10.30 -11.51
N TYR A 151 2.31 -10.02 -12.82
CA TYR A 151 3.01 -8.90 -13.45
C TYR A 151 2.68 -7.56 -12.78
N PHE A 152 1.43 -7.31 -12.40
CA PHE A 152 1.05 -6.06 -11.74
C PHE A 152 1.75 -5.87 -10.38
N TYR A 153 2.00 -6.96 -9.66
CA TYR A 153 2.72 -6.96 -8.37
C TYR A 153 4.23 -6.72 -8.51
N VAL A 154 4.76 -6.72 -9.73
CA VAL A 154 6.16 -6.36 -10.02
C VAL A 154 6.24 -5.03 -10.78
N LEU A 155 5.36 -4.81 -11.75
CA LEU A 155 5.26 -3.56 -12.50
C LEU A 155 4.95 -2.38 -11.59
N ARG A 156 3.94 -2.49 -10.71
CA ARG A 156 3.55 -1.39 -9.82
C ARG A 156 4.71 -0.89 -8.95
N PRO A 157 5.44 -1.73 -8.21
CA PRO A 157 6.60 -1.27 -7.44
C PRO A 157 7.77 -0.77 -8.31
N ILE A 158 8.00 -1.34 -9.49
CA ILE A 158 9.07 -0.85 -10.40
C ILE A 158 8.74 0.52 -10.99
N LEU A 159 7.51 0.71 -11.45
CA LEU A 159 7.04 2.00 -11.94
C LEU A 159 7.00 3.05 -10.81
N ALA A 160 6.74 2.63 -9.57
CA ALA A 160 6.88 3.49 -8.41
C ALA A 160 8.33 3.94 -8.16
N CYS A 161 9.32 3.04 -8.33
CA CYS A 161 10.74 3.43 -8.29
C CYS A 161 11.06 4.46 -9.39
N LYS A 162 10.57 4.22 -10.62
CA LYS A 162 10.74 5.16 -11.73
C LYS A 162 10.10 6.52 -11.45
N TRP A 163 8.91 6.54 -10.85
CA TRP A 163 8.25 7.79 -10.48
C TRP A 163 9.08 8.58 -9.46
N LEU A 164 9.64 7.91 -8.46
CA LEU A 164 10.48 8.54 -7.44
C LEU A 164 11.74 9.15 -8.05
N GLU A 165 12.36 8.48 -9.03
CA GLU A 165 13.49 9.02 -9.79
C GLU A 165 13.10 10.21 -10.67
N GLU A 166 12.05 10.08 -11.48
CA GLU A 166 11.68 11.07 -12.50
C GLU A 166 11.04 12.34 -11.90
N LYS A 167 10.26 12.18 -10.82
CA LYS A 167 9.40 13.24 -10.29
C LYS A 167 9.73 13.67 -8.87
N ALA A 168 10.63 12.98 -8.17
CA ALA A 168 11.02 13.29 -6.79
C ALA A 168 9.82 13.46 -5.82
N THR A 169 8.71 12.76 -6.08
CA THR A 169 7.49 12.79 -5.28
C THR A 169 6.99 11.38 -5.04
N LEU A 170 6.14 11.20 -4.05
CA LEU A 170 5.51 9.90 -3.81
C LEU A 170 4.60 9.49 -4.98
N PRO A 171 4.65 8.22 -5.43
CA PRO A 171 3.90 7.74 -6.57
C PRO A 171 2.39 7.74 -6.32
N PRO A 172 1.56 7.96 -7.36
CA PRO A 172 0.12 7.81 -7.26
C PRO A 172 -0.27 6.35 -7.00
N VAL A 173 -1.39 6.12 -6.33
CA VAL A 173 -1.91 4.76 -6.09
C VAL A 173 -2.39 4.16 -7.41
N GLU A 174 -3.05 4.97 -8.23
CA GLU A 174 -3.62 4.61 -9.52
C GLU A 174 -2.52 4.22 -10.53
N PHE A 175 -2.59 2.99 -11.02
CA PHE A 175 -1.60 2.44 -11.94
C PHE A 175 -1.68 3.08 -13.33
N ASP A 176 -2.88 3.46 -13.76
CA ASP A 176 -3.07 4.15 -15.04
C ASP A 176 -2.27 5.47 -15.09
N ARG A 177 -2.11 6.17 -13.96
CA ARG A 177 -1.27 7.37 -13.86
C ARG A 177 0.22 7.07 -14.01
N LEU A 178 0.67 5.92 -13.50
CA LEU A 178 2.07 5.50 -13.65
C LEU A 178 2.43 5.24 -15.11
N ILE A 179 1.55 4.57 -15.87
CA ILE A 179 1.84 4.22 -17.27
C ILE A 179 1.60 5.36 -18.25
N THR A 180 0.79 6.36 -17.89
CA THR A 180 0.48 7.51 -18.75
C THR A 180 1.42 8.69 -18.52
N GLU A 181 1.90 8.89 -17.29
CA GLU A 181 2.72 10.05 -16.95
C GLU A 181 4.22 9.74 -16.78
N LEU A 182 4.66 8.50 -16.99
CA LEU A 182 6.07 8.12 -17.02
C LEU A 182 6.53 7.83 -18.46
N PRO A 183 7.79 8.14 -18.80
CA PRO A 183 8.34 7.78 -20.10
C PRO A 183 8.61 6.26 -20.14
N LEU A 184 7.79 5.53 -20.89
CA LEU A 184 7.94 4.09 -21.11
C LEU A 184 8.13 3.79 -22.60
N GLU A 185 8.91 2.76 -22.91
CA GLU A 185 9.04 2.27 -24.28
C GLU A 185 7.68 1.79 -24.80
N ARG A 186 7.37 2.10 -26.06
CA ARG A 186 6.07 1.75 -26.66
C ARG A 186 5.80 0.24 -26.61
N SER A 187 6.83 -0.58 -26.85
CA SER A 187 6.77 -2.05 -26.76
C SER A 187 6.33 -2.55 -25.38
N VAL A 188 6.85 -1.94 -24.31
CA VAL A 188 6.49 -2.26 -22.92
C VAL A 188 5.06 -1.80 -22.63
N LEU A 189 4.73 -0.56 -23.01
CA LEU A 189 3.39 0.00 -22.82
C LEU A 189 2.32 -0.85 -23.51
N ASP A 190 2.54 -1.27 -24.76
CA ASP A 190 1.60 -2.10 -25.52
C ASP A 190 1.31 -3.43 -24.81
N GLU A 191 2.31 -4.06 -24.20
CA GLU A 191 2.12 -5.30 -23.43
C GLU A 191 1.40 -5.07 -22.10
N ILE A 192 1.66 -3.95 -21.42
CA ILE A 192 0.92 -3.56 -20.20
C ILE A 192 -0.55 -3.29 -20.54
N GLU A 193 -0.83 -2.54 -21.61
CA GLU A 193 -2.20 -2.25 -22.07
C GLU A 193 -2.96 -3.54 -22.41
N LYS A 194 -2.33 -4.49 -23.12
CA LYS A 194 -2.91 -5.82 -23.39
C LYS A 194 -3.24 -6.58 -22.10
N LEU A 195 -2.33 -6.56 -21.12
CA LEU A 195 -2.58 -7.20 -19.82
C LEU A 195 -3.74 -6.54 -19.07
N LEU A 196 -3.82 -5.22 -19.07
CA LEU A 196 -4.92 -4.46 -18.45
C LEU A 196 -6.26 -4.78 -19.09
N ILE A 197 -6.32 -4.84 -20.43
CA ILE A 197 -7.54 -5.20 -21.16
C ILE A 197 -8.00 -6.60 -20.75
N LYS A 198 -7.09 -7.59 -20.75
CA LYS A 198 -7.42 -8.97 -20.32
C LYS A 198 -7.91 -9.01 -18.87
N LYS A 199 -7.25 -8.29 -17.96
CA LYS A 199 -7.65 -8.20 -16.54
C LYS A 199 -9.05 -7.60 -16.39
N LYS A 200 -9.32 -6.45 -17.02
CA LYS A 200 -10.62 -5.75 -16.95
C LYS A 200 -11.75 -6.57 -17.60
N ALA A 201 -11.45 -7.37 -18.62
CA ALA A 201 -12.41 -8.25 -19.28
C ALA A 201 -12.86 -9.46 -18.41
N GLY A 202 -12.22 -9.70 -17.26
CA GLY A 202 -12.53 -10.87 -16.42
C GLY A 202 -12.06 -12.19 -17.03
N THR A 203 -11.18 -12.15 -18.03
CA THR A 203 -10.46 -13.35 -18.46
C THR A 203 -9.47 -13.68 -17.34
N GLU A 204 -9.69 -14.80 -16.63
CA GLU A 204 -8.79 -15.24 -15.56
C GLU A 204 -7.34 -15.18 -16.04
N LEU A 205 -6.59 -14.25 -15.46
CA LEU A 205 -5.14 -14.11 -15.67
C LEU A 205 -4.41 -15.16 -14.83
N ASP A 206 -4.78 -16.42 -15.04
CA ASP A 206 -4.41 -17.53 -14.20
C ASP A 206 -3.01 -18.01 -14.51
N VAL A 207 -2.79 -18.69 -15.63
CA VAL A 207 -1.47 -19.15 -16.06
C VAL A 207 -1.37 -18.95 -17.56
N GLY A 208 -0.28 -18.33 -18.01
CA GLY A 208 0.01 -18.15 -19.42
C GLY A 208 1.50 -18.04 -19.67
N LEU A 209 1.89 -18.04 -20.94
CA LEU A 209 3.29 -17.87 -21.32
C LEU A 209 3.81 -16.53 -20.81
N LYS A 210 5.06 -16.54 -20.32
CA LYS A 210 5.75 -15.32 -19.91
C LYS A 210 5.85 -14.33 -21.07
N ILE A 211 5.68 -13.06 -20.76
CA ILE A 211 5.68 -11.97 -21.74
C ILE A 211 7.11 -11.45 -21.81
N LYS A 212 7.87 -11.96 -22.77
CA LYS A 212 9.33 -11.73 -22.87
C LYS A 212 9.73 -10.25 -22.76
N VAL A 213 8.98 -9.36 -23.41
CA VAL A 213 9.21 -7.91 -23.36
C VAL A 213 9.10 -7.38 -21.94
N LEU A 214 8.08 -7.79 -21.18
CA LEU A 214 7.91 -7.37 -19.79
C LEU A 214 8.94 -8.01 -18.87
N ASN A 215 9.30 -9.29 -19.06
CA ASN A 215 10.37 -9.91 -18.28
C ASN A 215 11.70 -9.17 -18.44
N GLN A 216 12.09 -8.90 -19.69
CA GLN A 216 13.32 -8.19 -19.98
C GLN A 216 13.31 -6.81 -19.34
N PHE A 217 12.24 -6.04 -19.54
CA PHE A 217 12.08 -4.73 -18.89
C PHE A 217 12.20 -4.83 -17.37
N LEU A 218 11.49 -5.77 -16.74
CA LEU A 218 11.50 -5.93 -15.28
C LEU A 218 12.88 -6.33 -14.76
N GLU A 219 13.60 -7.22 -15.43
CA GLU A 219 14.96 -7.63 -15.07
C GLU A 219 15.94 -6.46 -15.14
N GLU A 220 15.91 -5.72 -16.24
CA GLU A 220 16.75 -4.53 -16.44
C GLU A 220 16.46 -3.46 -15.38
N GLN A 221 15.17 -3.17 -15.12
CA GLN A 221 14.78 -2.17 -14.12
C GLN A 221 15.11 -2.62 -12.69
N ILE A 222 14.90 -3.89 -12.33
CA ILE A 222 15.29 -4.42 -11.01
C ILE A 222 16.80 -4.27 -10.83
N HIS A 223 17.59 -4.61 -11.84
CA HIS A 223 19.04 -4.46 -11.79
C HIS A 223 19.46 -3.00 -11.66
N TYR A 224 18.88 -2.11 -12.47
CA TYR A 224 19.13 -0.68 -12.47
C TYR A 224 18.85 -0.06 -11.10
N TYR A 225 17.64 -0.22 -10.57
CA TYR A 225 17.28 0.36 -9.27
C TYR A 225 18.08 -0.24 -8.11
N GLY A 226 18.55 -1.48 -8.25
CA GLY A 226 19.47 -2.11 -7.30
C GLY A 226 20.83 -1.41 -7.19
N GLN A 227 21.30 -0.78 -8.26
CA GLN A 227 22.49 0.08 -8.22
C GLN A 227 22.14 1.52 -7.88
N TYR A 228 21.09 2.06 -8.49
CA TYR A 228 20.62 3.44 -8.28
C TYR A 228 20.45 3.76 -6.80
N VAL A 229 19.74 2.91 -6.04
CA VAL A 229 19.45 3.12 -4.61
C VAL A 229 20.71 3.22 -3.74
N LYS A 230 21.85 2.66 -4.18
CA LYS A 230 23.12 2.76 -3.46
C LYS A 230 23.71 4.16 -3.53
N GLY A 231 23.46 4.88 -4.62
CA GLY A 231 23.94 6.25 -4.87
C GLY A 231 23.06 7.35 -4.27
N ILE A 232 21.84 7.02 -3.85
CA ILE A 232 20.93 8.01 -3.24
C ILE A 232 21.37 8.27 -1.79
N GLU A 233 21.39 9.54 -1.38
CA GLU A 233 21.58 9.91 0.02
C GLU A 233 20.34 9.54 0.85
N LYS A 234 20.55 9.18 2.11
CA LYS A 234 19.44 8.90 3.00
C LYS A 234 18.74 10.22 3.33
N GLY A 235 17.40 10.26 3.22
CA GLY A 235 16.64 11.42 3.67
C GLY A 235 16.80 11.65 5.18
N SER A 236 16.50 12.87 5.64
CA SER A 236 16.47 13.21 7.07
C SER A 236 15.44 12.36 7.85
N GLY A 237 14.45 11.81 7.14
CA GLY A 237 13.33 11.08 7.73
C GLY A 237 12.39 12.03 8.49
N ILE A 238 11.41 11.43 9.15
CA ILE A 238 10.46 12.17 9.99
C ILE A 238 10.94 12.10 11.44
N ASP A 239 10.93 13.25 12.12
CA ASP A 239 11.22 13.33 13.54
C ASP A 239 10.21 12.49 14.33
N ILE A 240 10.73 11.55 15.12
CA ILE A 240 9.91 10.64 15.90
C ILE A 240 9.09 11.37 16.97
N GLU A 241 9.56 12.50 17.48
CA GLU A 241 8.81 13.26 18.48
C GLU A 241 7.55 13.90 17.89
N ILE A 242 7.56 14.29 16.61
CA ILE A 242 6.36 14.74 15.92
C ILE A 242 5.32 13.61 15.85
N LEU A 243 5.78 12.38 15.59
CA LEU A 243 4.90 11.20 15.56
C LEU A 243 4.41 10.79 16.94
N ASN A 244 5.22 10.97 17.99
CA ASN A 244 4.81 10.75 19.38
C ASN A 244 3.71 11.74 19.80
N THR A 245 3.83 13.02 19.43
CA THR A 245 2.79 14.02 19.67
C THR A 245 1.52 13.66 18.92
N LEU A 246 1.61 13.38 17.61
CA LEU A 246 0.46 12.96 16.81
C LEU A 246 -0.24 11.73 17.39
N PHE A 247 0.52 10.73 17.83
CA PHE A 247 -0.04 9.54 18.49
C PHE A 247 -0.88 9.90 19.72
N ARG A 248 -0.36 10.75 20.61
CA ARG A 248 -1.05 11.16 21.83
C ARG A 248 -2.29 11.98 21.50
N ASP A 249 -2.20 12.90 20.55
CA ASP A 249 -3.33 13.73 20.11
C ASP A 249 -4.46 12.85 19.56
N MET A 250 -4.14 11.88 18.69
CA MET A 250 -5.12 10.93 18.16
C MET A 250 -5.73 10.05 19.26
N LEU A 251 -4.92 9.62 20.24
CA LEU A 251 -5.36 8.80 21.37
C LEU A 251 -6.35 9.54 22.25
N PHE A 252 -6.04 10.79 22.58
CA PHE A 252 -6.93 11.62 23.38
C PHE A 252 -8.18 12.01 22.59
N GLU A 253 -8.08 12.41 21.32
CA GLU A 253 -9.27 12.70 20.51
C GLU A 253 -10.21 11.50 20.40
N ALA A 254 -9.65 10.30 20.23
CA ALA A 254 -10.43 9.08 20.13
C ALA A 254 -11.20 8.76 21.42
N TYR A 255 -10.67 9.03 22.62
CA TYR A 255 -11.25 8.58 23.89
C TYR A 255 -11.64 9.68 24.91
N GLU A 256 -11.32 10.95 24.67
CA GLU A 256 -11.73 12.07 25.54
C GLU A 256 -13.25 12.26 25.64
N LYS A 257 -14.02 11.75 24.66
CA LYS A 257 -15.49 11.80 24.67
C LYS A 257 -16.14 10.82 25.65
N GLU A 258 -15.41 9.90 26.26
CA GLU A 258 -15.95 8.88 27.17
C GLU A 258 -15.78 9.23 28.66
N HIS A 259 -15.13 10.36 28.97
CA HIS A 259 -14.84 10.80 30.34
C HIS A 259 -15.31 12.22 30.68
N LYS A 260 -16.28 12.77 29.92
CA LYS A 260 -17.06 13.96 30.31
C LYS A 260 -18.49 13.57 30.63
#